data_AF-A0A1D2VLC6-F1
#
_entry.id   AF-A0A1D2VLC6-F1
#
_cell.length_a   1.000
_cell.length_b   1.000
_cell.length_c   1.000
_cell.angle_alpha   90.00
_cell.angle_beta   90.00
_cell.angle_gamma   90.00
#
_symmetry.space_group_name_H-M   'P 1'
#
loop_
_entity.id
_entity.type
_entity.pdbx_description
1 polymer ?
#
loop_
_entity_poly.entity_id
_entity_poly.type
_entity_poly.pdbx_seq_one_letter_code
_entity_poly.pdbx_strand_id
1 'polypeptide(L)'
;IISSMTNGAAPGTGSKLLVEQATKMFNGQIPDYVSQYALSQQRAIFGSYAHGNKDIIPSSIFAAVFALIGLLHLFIFIKNYSRAHKFYYSLALFFYSLLRFLGFLLRAIWANDTLKVEIGLASSILIVIPSIILAALNLAFSQRIFTWRHPKVGSSKPFWTLMLSIYTIVIGIVVMAIVADSVIVLYYLSEKHFTMCKNVARVASLFAVLFSCSASILIALAYIYKPGTSNQNFLIYQPWWIESFNLNYFVKKNSILQAEKVFINNPNFDFKKNVVRVIPSSLHHYTKIEDAAGMPDLGLEESPVLKHNHSIFLITLTTILLLISSIFRCVSCFIDQKVGNQSWIFRPVVMYIMFGVLEVIVNVLYILWRIDLRFYKPDRLPKSV
;
A
#
# COMPACT_ATOMS: atom_id res chain seq x y z
N ILE A 1 36.17 -15.54 -21.69
CA ILE A 1 35.05 -15.98 -22.56
C ILE A 1 33.79 -15.16 -22.33
N ILE A 2 33.11 -15.21 -21.18
CA ILE A 2 31.88 -14.40 -20.97
C ILE A 2 32.13 -12.90 -21.20
N SER A 3 33.17 -12.33 -20.57
CA SER A 3 33.52 -10.91 -20.76
C SER A 3 33.86 -10.53 -22.21
N SER A 4 34.41 -11.43 -23.02
CA SER A 4 34.70 -11.15 -24.43
C SER A 4 33.45 -11.26 -25.29
N MET A 5 32.54 -12.17 -24.94
CA MET A 5 31.26 -12.36 -25.62
C MET A 5 30.25 -11.24 -25.36
N THR A 6 30.36 -10.56 -24.22
CA THR A 6 29.48 -9.46 -23.84
C THR A 6 30.09 -8.09 -24.10
N ASN A 7 31.21 -8.01 -24.84
CA ASN A 7 31.94 -6.78 -25.09
C ASN A 7 32.31 -6.01 -23.80
N GLY A 8 32.75 -6.73 -22.77
CA GLY A 8 33.12 -6.14 -21.47
C GLY A 8 31.93 -5.67 -20.63
N ALA A 9 30.74 -6.25 -20.81
CA ALA A 9 29.59 -5.91 -19.96
C ALA A 9 29.86 -6.22 -18.48
N ALA A 10 29.29 -5.38 -17.62
CA ALA A 10 29.34 -5.52 -16.19
C ALA A 10 28.76 -6.88 -15.74
N PRO A 11 29.46 -7.64 -14.86
CA PRO A 11 28.97 -8.90 -14.34
C PRO A 11 27.60 -8.75 -13.65
N GLY A 12 26.70 -9.70 -13.89
CA GLY A 12 25.35 -9.70 -13.32
C GLY A 12 24.32 -8.87 -14.11
N THR A 13 24.64 -8.47 -15.35
CA THR A 13 23.73 -7.79 -16.28
C THR A 13 23.39 -8.67 -17.47
N GLY A 14 22.24 -8.43 -18.11
CA GLY A 14 21.81 -9.13 -19.32
C GLY A 14 21.53 -10.61 -19.10
N SER A 15 21.02 -11.00 -17.93
CA SER A 15 20.75 -12.41 -17.60
C SER A 15 19.81 -13.09 -18.59
N LYS A 16 18.84 -12.37 -19.18
CA LYS A 16 18.00 -12.91 -20.26
C LYS A 16 18.84 -13.31 -21.48
N LEU A 17 19.68 -12.40 -21.96
CA LEU A 17 20.54 -12.64 -23.13
C LEU A 17 21.56 -13.76 -22.86
N LEU A 18 22.10 -13.84 -21.63
CA LEU A 18 23.01 -14.91 -21.23
C LEU A 18 22.34 -16.27 -21.27
N VAL A 19 21.11 -16.38 -20.76
CA VAL A 19 20.35 -17.64 -20.80
C VAL A 19 20.05 -18.03 -22.25
N GLU A 20 19.63 -17.10 -23.10
CA GLU A 20 19.38 -17.38 -24.54
C GLU A 20 20.65 -17.85 -25.26
N GLN A 21 21.80 -17.21 -25.01
CA GLN A 21 23.08 -17.61 -25.60
C GLN A 21 23.54 -18.97 -25.09
N ALA A 22 23.46 -19.21 -23.78
CA ALA A 22 23.82 -20.49 -23.18
C ALA A 22 22.92 -21.63 -23.68
N THR A 23 21.62 -21.39 -23.82
CA THR A 23 20.66 -22.36 -24.37
C THR A 23 21.07 -22.77 -25.79
N LYS A 24 21.49 -21.82 -26.63
CA LYS A 24 21.99 -22.11 -27.99
C LYS A 24 23.30 -22.90 -27.98
N MET A 25 24.23 -22.59 -27.07
CA MET A 25 25.52 -23.29 -26.98
C MET A 25 25.40 -24.73 -26.50
N PHE A 26 24.50 -24.97 -25.54
CA PHE A 26 24.34 -26.28 -24.90
C PHE A 26 23.14 -27.06 -25.48
N ASN A 27 22.68 -26.73 -26.68
CA ASN A 27 21.55 -27.40 -27.36
C ASN A 27 20.30 -27.57 -26.45
N GLY A 28 19.99 -26.56 -25.65
CA GLY A 28 18.84 -26.55 -24.75
C GLY A 28 19.11 -27.07 -23.32
N GLN A 29 20.20 -27.81 -23.09
CA GLN A 29 20.50 -28.41 -21.78
C GLN A 29 21.69 -27.72 -21.11
N ILE A 30 21.44 -26.61 -20.42
CA ILE A 30 22.48 -25.87 -19.71
C ILE A 30 22.92 -26.70 -18.48
N PRO A 31 24.21 -27.05 -18.33
CA PRO A 31 24.68 -27.79 -17.16
C PRO A 31 24.49 -27.00 -15.86
N ASP A 32 24.11 -27.69 -14.78
CA ASP A 32 23.79 -27.06 -13.49
C ASP A 32 24.94 -26.23 -12.90
N TYR A 33 26.19 -26.67 -13.07
CA TYR A 33 27.34 -25.91 -12.57
C TYR A 33 27.50 -24.55 -13.29
N VAL A 34 27.10 -24.46 -14.57
CA VAL A 34 27.14 -23.21 -15.34
C VAL A 34 26.06 -22.26 -14.83
N SER A 35 24.84 -22.77 -14.64
CA SER A 35 23.72 -21.97 -14.13
C SER A 35 23.97 -21.49 -12.69
N GLN A 36 24.47 -22.36 -11.82
CA GLN A 36 24.84 -22.01 -10.44
C GLN A 36 25.99 -21.00 -10.38
N TYR A 37 27.02 -21.16 -11.23
CA TYR A 37 28.09 -20.18 -11.29
C TYR A 37 27.56 -18.82 -11.78
N ALA A 38 26.78 -18.80 -12.86
CA ALA A 38 26.18 -17.56 -13.37
C ALA A 38 25.29 -16.88 -12.32
N LEU A 39 24.49 -17.66 -11.58
CA LEU A 39 23.68 -17.19 -10.47
C LEU A 39 24.53 -16.61 -9.34
N SER A 40 25.64 -17.26 -8.99
CA SER A 40 26.57 -16.79 -7.95
C SER A 40 27.16 -15.41 -8.25
N GLN A 41 27.29 -15.08 -9.55
CA GLN A 41 27.79 -13.79 -10.03
C GLN A 41 26.71 -12.71 -10.11
N GLN A 42 25.43 -13.07 -10.01
CA GLN A 42 24.35 -12.10 -9.99
C GLN A 42 24.42 -11.25 -8.72
N ARG A 43 23.85 -10.04 -8.80
CA ARG A 43 23.67 -9.16 -7.64
C ARG A 43 22.73 -9.82 -6.64
N ALA A 44 23.08 -9.78 -5.35
CA ALA A 44 22.17 -10.16 -4.30
C ALA A 44 20.98 -9.19 -4.26
N ILE A 45 19.77 -9.74 -4.44
CA ILE A 45 18.51 -9.01 -4.35
C ILE A 45 17.79 -9.38 -3.07
N PHE A 46 16.94 -8.48 -2.56
CA PHE A 46 16.21 -8.73 -1.32
C PHE A 46 15.28 -9.94 -1.46
N GLY A 47 15.53 -10.99 -0.67
CA GLY A 47 14.86 -12.29 -0.78
C GLY A 47 15.56 -13.29 -1.69
N SER A 48 16.68 -12.93 -2.30
CA SER A 48 17.47 -13.75 -3.22
C SER A 48 16.65 -14.33 -4.39
N TYR A 49 17.34 -15.10 -5.23
CA TYR A 49 16.74 -15.82 -6.35
C TYR A 49 16.04 -17.07 -5.82
N ALA A 50 14.82 -17.34 -6.29
CA ALA A 50 14.00 -18.41 -5.76
C ALA A 50 14.57 -19.79 -6.15
N HIS A 51 14.68 -20.74 -5.23
CA HIS A 51 15.26 -22.04 -5.54
C HIS A 51 14.63 -23.21 -4.76
N GLY A 52 14.05 -24.15 -5.53
CA GLY A 52 13.55 -25.42 -5.05
C GLY A 52 12.48 -25.31 -3.96
N ASN A 53 12.31 -26.40 -3.20
CA ASN A 53 11.22 -26.53 -2.21
C ASN A 53 11.26 -25.46 -1.10
N LYS A 54 12.43 -24.88 -0.83
CA LYS A 54 12.60 -23.82 0.17
C LYS A 54 11.91 -22.51 -0.23
N ASP A 55 11.64 -22.29 -1.51
CA ASP A 55 10.85 -21.16 -2.00
C ASP A 55 9.45 -21.56 -2.47
N ILE A 56 9.29 -22.75 -3.07
CA ILE A 56 7.98 -23.24 -3.57
C ILE A 56 6.95 -23.27 -2.46
N ILE A 57 7.30 -23.88 -1.31
CA ILE A 57 6.37 -24.09 -0.19
C ILE A 57 5.91 -22.74 0.40
N PRO A 58 6.80 -21.86 0.92
CA PRO A 58 6.37 -20.61 1.51
C PRO A 58 5.68 -19.69 0.49
N SER A 59 6.17 -19.63 -0.76
CA SER A 59 5.51 -18.84 -1.81
C SER A 59 4.08 -19.31 -2.06
N SER A 60 3.84 -20.62 -2.14
CA SER A 60 2.49 -21.16 -2.34
C SER A 60 1.56 -20.86 -1.17
N ILE A 61 2.07 -20.93 0.07
CA ILE A 61 1.30 -20.56 1.27
C ILE A 61 0.94 -19.07 1.23
N PHE A 62 1.91 -18.18 0.99
CA PHE A 62 1.62 -16.74 0.93
C PHE A 62 0.69 -16.39 -0.24
N ALA A 63 0.83 -17.04 -1.39
CA ALA A 63 -0.10 -16.88 -2.50
C ALA A 63 -1.54 -17.21 -2.05
N ALA A 64 -1.76 -18.38 -1.43
CA ALA A 64 -3.08 -18.77 -0.93
C ALA A 64 -3.63 -17.79 0.13
N VAL A 65 -2.78 -17.34 1.07
CA VAL A 65 -3.17 -16.37 2.11
C VAL A 65 -3.57 -15.03 1.49
N PHE A 66 -2.79 -14.48 0.56
CA PHE A 66 -3.14 -13.20 -0.09
C PHE A 66 -4.33 -13.32 -1.03
N ALA A 67 -4.55 -14.49 -1.64
CA ALA A 67 -5.79 -14.76 -2.39
C ALA A 67 -7.01 -14.69 -1.46
N LEU A 68 -6.96 -15.34 -0.29
CA LEU A 68 -8.04 -15.29 0.71
C LEU A 68 -8.27 -13.85 1.23
N ILE A 69 -7.20 -13.13 1.59
CA ILE A 69 -7.29 -11.72 2.01
C ILE A 69 -7.92 -10.87 0.92
N GLY A 70 -7.51 -11.06 -0.35
CA GLY A 70 -8.09 -10.37 -1.49
C GLY A 70 -9.60 -10.64 -1.62
N LEU A 71 -10.02 -11.90 -1.54
CA LEU A 71 -11.44 -12.27 -1.58
C LEU A 71 -12.23 -11.64 -0.43
N LEU A 72 -11.67 -11.55 0.77
CA LEU A 72 -12.31 -10.88 1.91
C LEU A 72 -12.49 -9.37 1.66
N HIS A 73 -11.46 -8.67 1.17
CA HIS A 73 -11.58 -7.25 0.81
C HIS A 73 -12.58 -7.02 -0.32
N LEU A 74 -12.61 -7.90 -1.32
CA LEU A 74 -13.58 -7.86 -2.41
C LEU A 74 -15.00 -8.09 -1.91
N PHE A 75 -15.21 -9.07 -1.03
CA PHE A 75 -16.50 -9.32 -0.39
C PHE A 75 -16.98 -8.10 0.39
N ILE A 76 -16.11 -7.50 1.22
CA ILE A 76 -16.43 -6.27 1.97
C ILE A 76 -16.80 -5.15 1.00
N PHE A 77 -16.03 -4.97 -0.09
CA PHE A 77 -16.32 -3.95 -1.10
C PHE A 77 -17.68 -4.17 -1.76
N ILE A 78 -17.96 -5.36 -2.31
CA ILE A 78 -19.23 -5.68 -2.98
C ILE A 78 -20.41 -5.45 -2.02
N LYS A 79 -20.28 -5.96 -0.78
CA LYS A 79 -21.33 -5.87 0.23
C LYS A 79 -21.58 -4.43 0.68
N ASN A 80 -20.54 -3.60 0.78
CA ASN A 80 -20.68 -2.17 1.06
C ASN A 80 -21.25 -1.39 -0.13
N TYR A 81 -20.76 -1.66 -1.34
CA TYR A 81 -21.21 -1.03 -2.57
C TYR A 81 -22.71 -1.29 -2.83
N SER A 82 -23.17 -2.53 -2.62
CA SER A 82 -24.59 -2.92 -2.74
C SER A 82 -25.53 -2.17 -1.78
N ARG A 83 -24.98 -1.45 -0.80
CA ARG A 83 -25.72 -0.66 0.19
C ARG A 83 -25.41 0.83 0.11
N ALA A 84 -24.87 1.29 -1.02
CA ALA A 84 -24.42 2.66 -1.26
C ALA A 84 -23.28 3.17 -0.36
N HIS A 85 -22.65 2.29 0.43
CA HIS A 85 -21.49 2.62 1.26
C HIS A 85 -20.22 2.53 0.41
N LYS A 86 -19.95 3.56 -0.40
CA LYS A 86 -18.81 3.57 -1.32
C LYS A 86 -17.48 3.75 -0.58
N PHE A 87 -16.73 2.67 -0.41
CA PHE A 87 -15.38 2.70 0.16
C PHE A 87 -14.38 2.05 -0.80
N TYR A 88 -13.91 2.83 -1.78
CA TYR A 88 -13.02 2.35 -2.85
C TYR A 88 -11.66 1.84 -2.37
N TYR A 89 -11.22 2.16 -1.15
CA TYR A 89 -9.97 1.58 -0.64
C TYR A 89 -10.06 0.09 -0.36
N SER A 90 -11.25 -0.48 -0.10
CA SER A 90 -11.41 -1.94 -0.06
C SER A 90 -11.13 -2.57 -1.43
N LEU A 91 -11.53 -1.89 -2.52
CA LEU A 91 -11.18 -2.33 -3.87
C LEU A 91 -9.67 -2.18 -4.14
N ALA A 92 -9.05 -1.09 -3.69
CA ALA A 92 -7.59 -0.93 -3.78
C ALA A 92 -6.84 -2.02 -3.01
N LEU A 93 -7.34 -2.43 -1.83
CA LEU A 93 -6.78 -3.53 -1.04
C LEU A 93 -6.97 -4.90 -1.70
N PHE A 94 -8.07 -5.11 -2.43
CA PHE A 94 -8.22 -6.28 -3.30
C PHE A 94 -7.13 -6.32 -4.38
N PHE A 95 -6.94 -5.23 -5.14
CA PHE A 95 -5.91 -5.18 -6.18
C PHE A 95 -4.49 -5.32 -5.61
N TYR A 96 -4.21 -4.67 -4.47
CA TYR A 96 -2.97 -4.87 -3.74
C TYR A 96 -2.74 -6.36 -3.38
N SER A 97 -3.77 -7.05 -2.88
CA SER A 97 -3.69 -8.46 -2.50
C SER A 97 -3.55 -9.36 -3.73
N LEU A 98 -4.16 -8.98 -4.85
CA LEU A 98 -3.99 -9.65 -6.14
C LEU A 98 -2.54 -9.57 -6.63
N LEU A 99 -1.90 -8.40 -6.54
CA LEU A 99 -0.48 -8.24 -6.88
C LEU A 99 0.41 -9.11 -5.97
N ARG A 100 0.12 -9.17 -4.67
CA ARG A 100 0.80 -10.07 -3.72
C ARG A 100 0.64 -11.54 -4.10
N PHE A 101 -0.59 -11.98 -4.37
CA PHE A 101 -0.90 -13.34 -4.83
C PHE A 101 -0.09 -13.69 -6.08
N LEU A 102 -0.15 -12.83 -7.11
CA LEU A 102 0.58 -13.05 -8.36
C LEU A 102 2.09 -13.05 -8.15
N GLY A 103 2.62 -12.13 -7.34
CA GLY A 103 4.04 -12.07 -7.02
C GLY A 103 4.56 -13.36 -6.39
N PHE A 104 3.87 -13.87 -5.36
CA PHE A 104 4.25 -15.14 -4.73
C PHE A 104 3.97 -16.35 -5.63
N LEU A 105 2.90 -16.36 -6.43
CA LEU A 105 2.64 -17.43 -7.38
C LEU A 105 3.76 -17.52 -8.43
N LEU A 106 4.13 -16.40 -9.04
CA LEU A 106 5.24 -16.35 -10.00
C LEU A 106 6.57 -16.72 -9.33
N ARG A 107 6.79 -16.36 -8.06
CA ARG A 107 7.97 -16.80 -7.30
C ARG A 107 8.02 -18.32 -7.13
N ALA A 108 6.89 -18.96 -6.81
CA ALA A 108 6.80 -20.41 -6.72
C ALA A 108 7.09 -21.10 -8.07
N ILE A 109 6.59 -20.52 -9.18
CA ILE A 109 6.88 -21.01 -10.53
C ILE A 109 8.36 -20.86 -10.87
N TRP A 110 8.95 -19.70 -10.54
CA TRP A 110 10.36 -19.41 -10.78
C TRP A 110 11.29 -20.32 -9.96
N ALA A 111 10.87 -20.72 -8.76
CA ALA A 111 11.66 -21.61 -7.90
C ALA A 111 11.89 -23.02 -8.51
N ASN A 112 11.02 -23.46 -9.44
CA ASN A 112 11.21 -24.72 -10.17
C ASN A 112 12.31 -24.60 -11.24
N ASP A 113 12.49 -23.41 -11.82
CA ASP A 113 13.44 -23.17 -12.89
C ASP A 113 13.89 -21.71 -12.88
N THR A 114 15.09 -21.48 -12.34
CA THR A 114 15.68 -20.15 -12.21
C THR A 114 16.03 -19.52 -13.56
N LEU A 115 16.09 -20.30 -14.65
CA LEU A 115 16.37 -19.81 -16.00
C LEU A 115 15.17 -19.06 -16.61
N LYS A 116 13.98 -19.16 -15.99
CA LYS A 116 12.80 -18.34 -16.34
C LYS A 116 12.94 -16.91 -15.82
N VAL A 117 13.94 -16.22 -16.35
CA VAL A 117 14.38 -14.89 -15.90
C VAL A 117 13.24 -13.86 -15.91
N GLU A 118 12.38 -13.89 -16.93
CA GLU A 118 11.24 -12.97 -17.05
C GLU A 118 10.19 -13.17 -15.95
N ILE A 119 9.91 -14.43 -15.60
CA ILE A 119 9.01 -14.78 -14.49
C ILE A 119 9.62 -14.33 -13.16
N GLY A 120 10.93 -14.51 -12.99
CA GLY A 120 11.65 -14.03 -11.81
C GLY A 120 11.65 -12.51 -11.65
N LEU A 121 11.82 -11.77 -12.75
CA LEU A 121 11.72 -10.32 -12.79
C LEU A 121 10.30 -9.86 -12.43
N ALA A 122 9.28 -10.42 -13.07
CA ALA A 122 7.88 -10.10 -12.79
C ALA A 122 7.51 -10.39 -11.33
N SER A 123 7.90 -11.57 -10.81
CA SER A 123 7.76 -11.92 -9.39
C SER A 123 8.39 -10.87 -8.46
N SER A 124 9.64 -10.49 -8.73
CA SER A 124 10.37 -9.54 -7.88
C SER A 124 9.72 -8.16 -7.84
N ILE A 125 9.22 -7.69 -8.98
CA ILE A 125 8.48 -6.41 -9.09
C ILE A 125 7.15 -6.50 -8.33
N LEU A 126 6.36 -7.55 -8.58
CA LEU A 126 5.04 -7.74 -7.97
C LEU A 126 5.10 -8.00 -6.47
N ILE A 127 6.24 -8.47 -5.93
CA ILE A 127 6.47 -8.58 -4.49
C ILE A 127 6.87 -7.24 -3.86
N VAL A 128 7.43 -6.29 -4.61
CA VAL A 128 7.88 -5.01 -4.02
C VAL A 128 6.80 -3.93 -4.07
N ILE A 129 6.14 -3.75 -5.22
CA ILE A 129 5.11 -2.70 -5.45
C ILE A 129 4.02 -2.66 -4.36
N PRO A 130 3.46 -3.79 -3.89
CA PRO A 130 2.32 -3.77 -2.98
C PRO A 130 2.59 -3.03 -1.66
N SER A 131 3.83 -3.08 -1.15
CA SER A 131 4.21 -2.37 0.08
C SER A 131 4.03 -0.85 -0.04
N ILE A 132 4.29 -0.30 -1.23
CA ILE A 132 4.12 1.12 -1.54
C ILE A 132 2.64 1.49 -1.65
N ILE A 133 1.80 0.60 -2.17
CA ILE A 133 0.34 0.79 -2.19
C ILE A 133 -0.20 0.87 -0.76
N LEU A 134 0.23 -0.03 0.14
CA LEU A 134 -0.18 0.04 1.55
C LEU A 134 0.29 1.33 2.24
N ALA A 135 1.53 1.77 1.98
CA ALA A 135 2.01 3.06 2.49
C ALA A 135 1.17 4.24 1.97
N ALA A 136 0.76 4.21 0.70
CA ALA A 136 -0.12 5.22 0.11
C ALA A 136 -1.51 5.21 0.75
N LEU A 137 -2.07 4.04 1.03
CA LEU A 137 -3.34 3.91 1.74
C LEU A 137 -3.24 4.45 3.17
N ASN A 138 -2.17 4.15 3.89
CA ASN A 138 -1.91 4.72 5.21
C ASN A 138 -1.81 6.23 5.18
N LEU A 139 -1.10 6.81 4.20
CA LEU A 139 -1.06 8.26 4.04
C LEU A 139 -2.45 8.84 3.74
N ALA A 140 -3.26 8.17 2.92
CA ALA A 140 -4.62 8.59 2.62
C ALA A 140 -5.53 8.55 3.87
N PHE A 141 -5.37 7.54 4.73
CA PHE A 141 -6.06 7.45 6.01
C PHE A 141 -5.58 8.53 7.00
N SER A 142 -4.27 8.77 7.09
CA SER A 142 -3.71 9.89 7.85
C SER A 142 -4.19 11.24 7.37
N GLN A 143 -4.33 11.43 6.04
CA GLN A 143 -4.90 12.64 5.46
C GLN A 143 -6.35 12.84 5.93
N ARG A 144 -7.15 11.77 6.03
CA ARG A 144 -8.52 11.84 6.59
C ARG A 144 -8.51 12.26 8.06
N ILE A 145 -7.60 11.71 8.87
CA ILE A 145 -7.42 12.11 10.29
C ILE A 145 -6.99 13.58 10.40
N PHE A 146 -6.07 14.03 9.53
CA PHE A 146 -5.62 15.41 9.53
C PHE A 146 -6.73 16.37 9.13
N THR A 147 -7.45 16.10 8.04
CA THR A 147 -8.60 16.91 7.60
C THR A 147 -9.72 16.91 8.63
N TRP A 148 -9.89 15.83 9.39
CA TRP A 148 -10.83 15.80 10.51
C TRP A 148 -10.48 16.85 11.57
N ARG A 149 -9.24 16.80 12.06
CA ARG A 149 -8.78 17.68 13.15
C ARG A 149 -8.59 19.13 12.70
N HIS A 150 -8.22 19.32 11.43
CA HIS A 150 -7.96 20.63 10.82
C HIS A 150 -8.78 20.82 9.53
N PRO A 151 -10.12 20.97 9.60
CA PRO A 151 -11.01 21.04 8.42
C PRO A 151 -10.61 22.13 7.42
N LYS A 152 -10.25 23.32 7.89
CA LYS A 152 -9.84 24.44 7.05
C LYS A 152 -8.57 24.13 6.26
N VAL A 153 -7.54 23.62 6.93
CA VAL A 153 -6.24 23.32 6.32
C VAL A 153 -6.35 22.09 5.43
N GLY A 154 -6.95 21.01 5.95
CA GLY A 154 -7.08 19.73 5.24
C GLY A 154 -8.04 19.77 4.05
N SER A 155 -8.88 20.79 3.93
CA SER A 155 -9.74 21.03 2.75
C SER A 155 -9.21 22.14 1.84
N SER A 156 -8.09 22.76 2.19
CA SER A 156 -7.49 23.84 1.40
C SER A 156 -6.87 23.29 0.11
N LYS A 157 -6.91 24.09 -0.96
CA LYS A 157 -6.22 23.80 -2.23
C LYS A 157 -4.72 23.49 -2.05
N PRO A 158 -3.91 24.30 -1.35
CA PRO A 158 -2.47 24.02 -1.22
C PRO A 158 -2.19 22.68 -0.54
N PHE A 159 -2.95 22.31 0.49
CA PHE A 159 -2.80 21.01 1.14
C PHE A 159 -3.12 19.86 0.18
N TRP A 160 -4.23 19.93 -0.56
CA TRP A 160 -4.56 18.90 -1.55
C TRP A 160 -3.55 18.81 -2.69
N THR A 161 -3.03 19.94 -3.18
CA THR A 161 -1.96 19.96 -4.17
C THR A 161 -0.70 19.28 -3.63
N LEU A 162 -0.30 19.58 -2.39
CA LEU A 162 0.83 18.91 -1.74
C LEU A 162 0.63 17.40 -1.67
N MET A 163 -0.53 16.94 -1.20
CA MET A 163 -0.85 15.51 -1.10
C MET A 163 -0.79 14.82 -2.47
N LEU A 164 -1.40 15.42 -3.50
CA LEU A 164 -1.39 14.88 -4.86
C LEU A 164 0.03 14.83 -5.44
N SER A 165 0.84 15.86 -5.20
CA SER A 165 2.25 15.89 -5.62
C SER A 165 3.05 14.76 -4.98
N ILE A 166 2.86 14.49 -3.68
CA ILE A 166 3.54 13.38 -2.98
C ILE A 166 3.17 12.04 -3.64
N TYR A 167 1.88 11.77 -3.89
CA TYR A 167 1.46 10.53 -4.55
C TYR A 167 2.05 10.39 -5.96
N THR A 168 2.02 11.45 -6.77
CA THR A 168 2.55 11.44 -8.14
C THR A 168 4.06 11.23 -8.17
N ILE A 169 4.81 11.88 -7.28
CA ILE A 169 6.27 11.71 -7.17
C ILE A 169 6.60 10.26 -6.85
N VAL A 170 5.89 9.64 -5.90
CA VAL A 170 6.12 8.24 -5.53
C VAL A 170 5.83 7.30 -6.70
N ILE A 171 4.75 7.53 -7.45
CA ILE A 171 4.47 6.74 -8.67
C ILE A 171 5.63 6.86 -9.67
N GLY A 172 6.13 8.08 -9.92
CA GLY A 172 7.27 8.29 -10.82
C GLY A 172 8.52 7.55 -10.36
N ILE A 173 8.82 7.58 -9.06
CA ILE A 173 9.96 6.87 -8.47
C ILE A 173 9.82 5.35 -8.62
N VAL A 174 8.62 4.81 -8.41
CA VAL A 174 8.34 3.37 -8.60
C VAL A 174 8.55 2.96 -10.06
N VAL A 175 8.02 3.74 -11.01
CA VAL A 175 8.21 3.47 -12.44
C VAL A 175 9.69 3.48 -12.81
N MET A 176 10.44 4.48 -12.36
CA MET A 176 11.89 4.53 -12.62
C MET A 176 12.64 3.35 -12.01
N ALA A 177 12.27 2.89 -10.81
CA ALA A 177 12.88 1.73 -10.19
C ALA A 177 12.59 0.43 -10.96
N ILE A 178 11.35 0.25 -11.43
CA ILE A 178 10.96 -0.90 -12.26
C ILE A 178 11.76 -0.93 -13.56
N VAL A 179 11.89 0.23 -14.23
CA VAL A 179 12.68 0.34 -15.46
C VAL A 179 14.14 0.01 -15.19
N ALA A 180 14.74 0.54 -14.13
CA ALA A 180 16.13 0.26 -13.77
C ALA A 180 16.38 -1.23 -13.51
N ASP A 181 15.52 -1.90 -12.72
CA ASP A 181 15.64 -3.34 -12.45
C ASP A 181 15.44 -4.17 -13.73
N SER A 182 14.50 -3.79 -14.60
CA SER A 182 14.26 -4.45 -15.88
C SER A 182 15.45 -4.31 -16.84
N VAL A 183 16.04 -3.12 -16.92
CA VAL A 183 17.18 -2.85 -17.80
C VAL A 183 18.40 -3.69 -17.41
N ILE A 184 18.67 -3.85 -16.12
CA ILE A 184 19.75 -4.72 -15.62
C ILE A 184 19.58 -6.16 -16.09
N VAL A 185 18.35 -6.67 -16.06
CA VAL A 185 18.04 -8.07 -16.39
C VAL A 185 18.02 -8.32 -17.90
N LEU A 186 17.48 -7.38 -18.67
CA LEU A 186 17.21 -7.56 -20.10
C LEU A 186 18.41 -7.22 -21.00
N TYR A 187 19.31 -6.34 -20.56
CA TYR A 187 20.38 -5.81 -21.42
C TYR A 187 21.76 -5.94 -20.80
N TYR A 188 22.77 -6.10 -21.65
CA TYR A 188 24.17 -5.93 -21.27
C TYR A 188 24.46 -4.45 -21.01
N LEU A 189 25.03 -4.16 -19.85
CA LEU A 189 25.35 -2.80 -19.45
C LEU A 189 26.84 -2.65 -19.22
N SER A 190 27.39 -1.47 -19.50
CA SER A 190 28.71 -1.10 -18.99
C SER A 190 28.64 -0.83 -17.49
N GLU A 191 29.78 -0.91 -16.79
CA GLU A 191 29.86 -0.64 -15.34
C GLU A 191 29.25 0.71 -14.93
N LYS A 192 29.42 1.73 -15.79
CA LYS A 192 28.81 3.05 -15.60
C LYS A 192 27.28 2.99 -15.58
N HIS A 193 26.66 2.37 -16.58
CA HIS A 193 25.20 2.27 -16.67
C HIS A 193 24.63 1.33 -15.63
N PHE A 194 25.35 0.26 -15.28
CA PHE A 194 24.96 -0.62 -14.19
C PHE A 194 24.94 0.11 -12.86
N THR A 195 25.98 0.90 -12.56
CA THR A 195 26.05 1.74 -11.36
C THR A 195 24.95 2.79 -11.34
N MET A 196 24.60 3.38 -12.49
CA MET A 196 23.47 4.30 -12.61
C MET A 196 22.15 3.63 -12.21
N CYS A 197 21.87 2.42 -12.72
CA CYS A 197 20.67 1.66 -12.34
C CYS A 197 20.67 1.30 -10.84
N LYS A 198 21.81 0.91 -10.28
CA LYS A 198 21.95 0.68 -8.82
C LYS A 198 21.63 1.93 -8.02
N ASN A 199 22.08 3.11 -8.46
CA ASN A 199 21.79 4.38 -7.79
C ASN A 199 20.31 4.74 -7.86
N VAL A 200 19.63 4.49 -8.98
CA VAL A 200 18.17 4.64 -9.08
C VAL A 200 17.46 3.78 -8.04
N ALA A 201 17.83 2.50 -7.91
CA ALA A 201 17.24 1.61 -6.91
C ALA A 201 17.50 2.06 -5.46
N ARG A 202 18.71 2.58 -5.17
CA ARG A 202 19.05 3.16 -3.85
C ARG A 202 18.17 4.36 -3.52
N VAL A 203 18.09 5.33 -4.43
CA VAL A 203 17.26 6.53 -4.27
C VAL A 203 15.79 6.15 -4.13
N ALA A 204 15.28 5.26 -4.97
CA ALA A 204 13.90 4.81 -4.89
C ALA A 204 13.57 4.16 -3.53
N SER A 205 14.48 3.33 -3.02
CA SER A 205 14.30 2.70 -1.71
C SER A 205 14.34 3.69 -0.54
N LEU A 206 15.15 4.75 -0.64
CA LEU A 206 15.18 5.83 0.35
C LEU A 206 13.84 6.59 0.36
N PHE A 207 13.33 6.94 -0.83
CA PHE A 207 12.03 7.59 -0.93
C PHE A 207 10.88 6.70 -0.45
N ALA A 208 10.95 5.38 -0.63
CA ALA A 208 9.96 4.45 -0.07
C ALA A 208 9.94 4.47 1.48
N VAL A 209 11.11 4.60 2.13
CA VAL A 209 11.21 4.80 3.59
C VAL A 209 10.57 6.13 4.00
N LEU A 210 10.95 7.23 3.34
CA LEU A 210 10.37 8.56 3.61
C LEU A 210 8.86 8.59 3.42
N PHE A 211 8.37 7.92 2.36
CA PHE A 211 6.95 7.79 2.09
C PHE A 211 6.24 6.96 3.15
N SER A 212 6.85 5.88 3.64
CA SER A 212 6.29 5.10 4.76
C SER A 212 6.17 5.96 6.02
N CYS A 213 7.15 6.82 6.31
CA CYS A 213 7.09 7.75 7.46
C CYS A 213 6.03 8.86 7.31
N SER A 214 5.64 9.21 6.08
CA SER A 214 4.76 10.35 5.82
C SER A 214 3.40 10.25 6.53
N ALA A 215 2.84 9.04 6.65
CA ALA A 215 1.58 8.80 7.33
C ALA A 215 1.67 9.11 8.84
N SER A 216 2.75 8.68 9.51
CA SER A 216 3.00 8.98 10.92
C SER A 216 3.33 10.45 11.16
N ILE A 217 4.11 11.08 10.26
CA ILE A 217 4.40 12.51 10.32
C ILE A 217 3.10 13.31 10.24
N LEU A 218 2.21 12.98 9.31
CA LEU A 218 0.95 13.70 9.14
C LEU A 218 0.01 13.54 10.35
N ILE A 219 -0.01 12.35 10.97
CA ILE A 219 -0.72 12.14 12.24
C ILE A 219 -0.08 13.00 13.34
N ALA A 220 1.24 12.99 13.49
CA ALA A 220 1.92 13.79 14.51
C ALA A 220 1.63 15.29 14.35
N LEU A 221 1.70 15.81 13.12
CA LEU A 221 1.33 17.21 12.80
C LEU A 221 -0.13 17.50 13.17
N ALA A 222 -1.05 16.57 12.94
CA ALA A 222 -2.45 16.75 13.34
C ALA A 222 -2.57 17.04 14.85
N TYR A 223 -1.82 16.34 15.69
CA TYR A 223 -1.88 16.48 17.15
C TYR A 223 -1.08 17.65 17.72
N ILE A 224 0.09 17.94 17.14
CA ILE A 224 0.98 19.02 17.57
C ILE A 224 0.32 20.39 17.33
N TYR A 225 -0.31 20.58 16.17
CA TYR A 225 -1.02 21.82 15.88
C TYR A 225 -2.40 21.83 16.54
N LYS A 226 -2.69 22.88 17.32
CA LYS A 226 -4.03 23.11 17.89
C LYS A 226 -5.01 23.52 16.78
N PRO A 227 -6.27 23.05 16.81
CA PRO A 227 -7.28 23.50 15.86
C PRO A 227 -7.48 25.02 15.94
N GLY A 228 -7.42 25.72 14.81
CA GLY A 228 -7.63 27.17 14.76
C GLY A 228 -9.08 27.58 14.99
N THR A 229 -9.32 28.79 15.52
CA THR A 229 -10.65 29.35 15.81
C THR A 229 -11.55 29.47 14.56
N SER A 230 -10.95 29.66 13.39
CA SER A 230 -11.64 29.69 12.10
C SER A 230 -12.31 28.36 11.69
N ASN A 231 -12.06 27.26 12.41
CA ASN A 231 -12.75 25.98 12.19
C ASN A 231 -14.24 26.01 12.60
N GLN A 232 -14.68 27.02 13.37
CA GLN A 232 -16.08 27.19 13.77
C GLN A 232 -17.07 27.36 12.60
N ASN A 233 -16.57 27.76 11.41
CA ASN A 233 -17.36 27.94 10.20
C ASN A 233 -17.59 26.63 9.42
N PHE A 234 -16.90 25.54 9.78
CA PHE A 234 -17.09 24.23 9.16
C PHE A 234 -18.04 23.40 10.00
N LEU A 235 -19.10 22.90 9.38
CA LEU A 235 -20.08 22.04 10.05
C LEU A 235 -19.58 20.60 9.93
N ILE A 236 -19.31 19.96 11.08
CA ILE A 236 -18.82 18.58 11.14
C ILE A 236 -19.93 17.71 11.68
N TYR A 237 -20.31 16.68 10.92
CA TYR A 237 -21.31 15.71 11.36
C TYR A 237 -20.81 14.28 11.20
N GLN A 238 -21.22 13.43 12.15
CA GLN A 238 -20.97 11.99 12.12
C GLN A 238 -22.00 11.28 11.25
N PRO A 239 -21.59 10.34 10.37
CA PRO A 239 -22.52 9.43 9.69
C PRO A 239 -23.28 8.56 10.70
N TRP A 240 -24.50 8.96 11.08
CA TRP A 240 -25.30 8.26 12.11
C TRP A 240 -25.80 6.88 11.68
N TRP A 241 -25.83 6.60 10.37
CA TRP A 241 -26.18 5.29 9.82
C TRP A 241 -25.12 4.23 10.06
N ILE A 242 -23.94 4.61 10.57
CA ILE A 242 -22.92 3.69 11.08
C ILE A 242 -23.18 3.53 12.57
N GLU A 243 -23.67 2.35 12.96
CA GLU A 243 -24.10 2.04 14.32
C GLU A 243 -23.07 1.21 15.10
N SER A 244 -22.13 0.55 14.42
CA SER A 244 -21.14 -0.33 15.04
C SER A 244 -19.89 -0.51 14.17
N PHE A 245 -18.77 -0.91 14.78
CA PHE A 245 -17.55 -1.35 14.08
C PHE A 245 -17.31 -2.86 14.18
N ASN A 246 -18.33 -3.62 14.61
CA ASN A 246 -18.22 -5.07 14.73
C ASN A 246 -17.96 -5.73 13.36
N LEU A 247 -17.21 -6.83 13.37
CA LEU A 247 -16.83 -7.56 12.14
C LEU A 247 -18.05 -7.93 11.29
N ASN A 248 -19.15 -8.33 11.92
CA ASN A 248 -20.38 -8.78 11.25
C ASN A 248 -21.34 -7.62 10.89
N TYR A 249 -21.06 -6.40 11.35
CA TYR A 249 -21.93 -5.26 11.13
C TYR A 249 -21.82 -4.73 9.71
N PHE A 250 -22.95 -4.40 9.09
CA PHE A 250 -22.97 -3.65 7.86
C PHE A 250 -24.11 -2.64 7.88
N VAL A 251 -23.88 -1.50 7.25
CA VAL A 251 -24.86 -0.41 7.11
C VAL A 251 -26.17 -0.94 6.53
N LYS A 252 -27.31 -0.49 7.05
CA LYS A 252 -28.64 -0.85 6.53
C LYS A 252 -28.81 -0.34 5.09
N LYS A 253 -29.56 -1.06 4.25
CA LYS A 253 -29.85 -0.59 2.88
C LYS A 253 -30.62 0.73 2.93
N ASN A 254 -30.32 1.65 2.01
CA ASN A 254 -30.97 2.96 1.84
C ASN A 254 -30.79 3.99 2.98
N SER A 255 -30.10 3.67 4.07
CA SER A 255 -29.90 4.61 5.19
C SER A 255 -29.10 5.85 4.79
N ILE A 256 -28.14 5.71 3.86
CA ILE A 256 -27.34 6.83 3.32
C ILE A 256 -28.22 7.78 2.52
N LEU A 257 -29.09 7.24 1.66
CA LEU A 257 -30.02 8.04 0.85
C LEU A 257 -31.05 8.77 1.71
N GLN A 258 -31.54 8.10 2.75
CA GLN A 258 -32.41 8.72 3.75
C GLN A 258 -31.68 9.85 4.47
N ALA A 259 -30.45 9.61 4.91
CA ALA A 259 -29.64 10.63 5.56
C ALA A 259 -29.36 11.83 4.66
N GLU A 260 -29.10 11.59 3.38
CA GLU A 260 -28.86 12.65 2.40
C GLU A 260 -30.10 13.52 2.18
N LYS A 261 -31.29 12.91 2.04
CA LYS A 261 -32.57 13.63 1.93
C LYS A 261 -32.85 14.50 3.16
N VAL A 262 -32.58 13.96 4.33
CA VAL A 262 -32.75 14.67 5.61
C VAL A 262 -31.83 15.87 5.68
N PHE A 263 -30.56 15.70 5.30
CA PHE A 263 -29.62 16.80 5.25
C PHE A 263 -30.06 17.91 4.30
N ILE A 264 -30.52 17.55 3.11
CA ILE A 264 -30.96 18.47 2.07
C ILE A 264 -32.23 19.23 2.50
N ASN A 265 -33.15 18.56 3.17
CA ASN A 265 -34.46 19.14 3.50
C ASN A 265 -34.46 19.91 4.83
N ASN A 266 -33.38 19.88 5.61
CA ASN A 266 -33.37 20.50 6.93
C ASN A 266 -33.00 21.99 6.82
N PRO A 267 -33.93 22.91 7.16
CA PRO A 267 -33.75 24.35 6.99
C PRO A 267 -32.70 24.96 7.93
N ASN A 268 -32.27 24.23 8.98
CA ASN A 268 -31.23 24.68 9.91
C ASN A 268 -29.82 24.50 9.33
N PHE A 269 -29.65 23.69 8.27
CA PHE A 269 -28.37 23.50 7.61
C PHE A 269 -28.20 24.51 6.47
N ASP A 270 -27.30 25.48 6.69
CA ASP A 270 -26.87 26.39 5.63
C ASP A 270 -25.87 25.67 4.71
N PHE A 271 -26.33 25.22 3.53
CA PHE A 271 -25.50 24.56 2.51
C PHE A 271 -24.39 25.45 1.94
N LYS A 272 -24.45 26.78 2.17
CA LYS A 272 -23.35 27.70 1.79
C LYS A 272 -22.17 27.61 2.75
N LYS A 273 -22.33 27.00 3.94
CA LYS A 273 -21.21 26.70 4.85
C LYS A 273 -20.46 25.47 4.35
N ASN A 274 -19.15 25.47 4.52
CA ASN A 274 -18.31 24.34 4.14
C ASN A 274 -18.57 23.15 5.10
N VAL A 275 -19.51 22.26 4.75
CA VAL A 275 -19.81 21.05 5.54
C VAL A 275 -18.68 20.03 5.32
N VAL A 276 -18.05 19.58 6.40
CA VAL A 276 -17.05 18.50 6.37
C VAL A 276 -17.61 17.28 7.08
N ARG A 277 -17.89 16.25 6.30
CA ARG A 277 -18.49 15.01 6.77
C ARG A 277 -17.39 14.13 7.38
N VAL A 278 -17.45 13.87 8.69
CA VAL A 278 -16.37 13.14 9.38
C VAL A 278 -16.87 12.36 10.59
N ILE A 279 -16.28 11.20 10.87
CA ILE A 279 -16.50 10.45 12.10
C ILE A 279 -15.58 11.04 13.20
N PRO A 280 -16.12 11.64 14.28
CA PRO A 280 -15.30 12.19 15.34
C PRO A 280 -14.69 11.09 16.23
N SER A 281 -13.43 11.25 16.64
CA SER A 281 -12.79 10.39 17.65
C SER A 281 -12.85 10.95 19.07
N SER A 282 -13.12 12.25 19.25
CA SER A 282 -13.39 12.87 20.56
C SER A 282 -14.40 14.02 20.46
N LEU A 283 -15.32 14.12 21.43
CA LEU A 283 -16.35 15.16 21.49
C LEU A 283 -15.80 16.54 21.93
N HIS A 284 -14.62 16.60 22.56
CA HIS A 284 -14.20 17.76 23.37
C HIS A 284 -13.79 19.04 22.64
N HIS A 285 -13.78 19.07 21.30
CA HIS A 285 -13.25 20.23 20.56
C HIS A 285 -14.20 20.87 19.55
N TYR A 286 -15.43 20.38 19.43
CA TYR A 286 -16.39 20.92 18.49
C TYR A 286 -17.62 21.39 19.24
N THR A 287 -17.76 22.70 19.37
CA THR A 287 -18.92 23.37 19.99
C THR A 287 -20.20 23.26 19.16
N LYS A 288 -20.14 22.61 18.00
CA LYS A 288 -21.27 22.34 17.10
C LYS A 288 -21.10 20.97 16.46
N ILE A 289 -21.00 19.93 17.28
CA ILE A 289 -21.70 18.72 16.88
C ILE A 289 -23.15 19.12 17.08
N GLU A 290 -23.80 19.69 16.06
CA GLU A 290 -25.26 19.50 16.01
C GLU A 290 -25.37 18.00 15.82
N ASP A 291 -25.42 17.33 16.96
CA ASP A 291 -25.71 15.92 17.02
C ASP A 291 -26.91 15.74 16.10
N ALA A 292 -26.85 14.73 15.25
CA ALA A 292 -28.11 14.20 14.72
C ALA A 292 -29.05 13.75 15.87
N ALA A 293 -28.59 13.77 17.15
CA ALA A 293 -29.43 13.88 18.34
C ALA A 293 -30.15 15.25 18.35
N GLY A 294 -31.24 15.31 17.59
CA GLY A 294 -32.04 16.51 17.41
C GLY A 294 -32.86 16.53 16.12
N MET A 295 -32.90 15.43 15.34
CA MET A 295 -33.82 15.27 14.21
C MET A 295 -35.03 14.39 14.59
N PRO A 296 -36.04 14.93 15.32
CA PRO A 296 -37.19 14.17 15.80
C PRO A 296 -38.05 13.57 14.68
N ASP A 297 -38.05 14.15 13.48
CA ASP A 297 -38.83 13.67 12.33
C ASP A 297 -38.40 12.29 11.78
N LEU A 298 -37.31 11.72 12.29
CA LEU A 298 -36.79 10.40 11.88
C LEU A 298 -36.88 9.32 12.97
N GLY A 299 -37.40 9.63 14.16
CA GLY A 299 -37.52 8.66 15.26
C GLY A 299 -36.18 8.13 15.78
N LEU A 300 -35.08 8.85 15.58
CA LEU A 300 -33.77 8.49 16.11
C LEU A 300 -33.58 9.16 17.47
N GLU A 301 -34.01 8.49 18.55
CA GLU A 301 -33.96 9.00 19.92
C GLU A 301 -32.52 9.29 20.40
N GLU A 302 -31.52 8.54 19.94
CA GLU A 302 -30.10 8.79 20.23
C GLU A 302 -29.21 8.40 19.04
N SER A 303 -28.26 9.27 18.68
CA SER A 303 -27.17 8.87 17.77
C SER A 303 -26.15 8.02 18.53
N PRO A 304 -25.78 6.81 18.06
CA PRO A 304 -24.84 5.97 18.78
C PRO A 304 -23.48 6.68 18.91
N VAL A 305 -23.08 6.98 20.16
CA VAL A 305 -21.79 7.59 20.48
C VAL A 305 -20.69 6.55 20.30
N LEU A 306 -20.20 6.44 19.07
CA LEU A 306 -19.16 5.52 18.68
C LEU A 306 -17.77 6.03 19.13
N LYS A 307 -17.22 5.47 20.20
CA LYS A 307 -15.85 5.78 20.65
C LYS A 307 -14.81 5.28 19.63
N HIS A 308 -13.90 6.15 19.20
CA HIS A 308 -13.05 5.92 18.03
C HIS A 308 -11.53 5.97 18.29
N ASN A 309 -11.07 5.54 19.46
CA ASN A 309 -9.65 5.64 19.87
C ASN A 309 -8.70 4.71 19.09
N HIS A 310 -9.24 3.66 18.45
CA HIS A 310 -8.44 2.63 17.80
C HIS A 310 -7.92 3.01 16.41
N SER A 311 -8.50 4.01 15.73
CA SER A 311 -8.13 4.34 14.34
C SER A 311 -6.74 4.96 14.22
N ILE A 312 -6.34 5.79 15.18
CA ILE A 312 -4.99 6.36 15.20
C ILE A 312 -3.97 5.27 15.52
N PHE A 313 -4.26 4.43 16.52
CA PHE A 313 -3.42 3.28 16.85
C PHE A 313 -3.26 2.35 15.63
N LEU A 314 -4.35 2.11 14.89
CA LEU A 314 -4.34 1.26 13.70
C LEU A 314 -3.32 1.75 12.68
N ILE A 315 -3.44 3.01 12.26
CA ILE A 315 -2.59 3.57 11.20
C ILE A 315 -1.16 3.71 11.69
N THR A 316 -0.94 4.09 12.95
CA THR A 316 0.41 4.16 13.52
C THR A 316 1.07 2.79 13.56
N LEU A 317 0.36 1.76 14.04
CA LEU A 317 0.89 0.40 14.11
C LEU A 317 1.19 -0.15 12.71
N THR A 318 0.25 -0.04 11.76
CA THR A 318 0.47 -0.55 10.40
C THR A 318 1.58 0.22 9.68
N THR A 319 1.73 1.52 9.94
CA THR A 319 2.83 2.33 9.40
C THR A 319 4.18 1.87 9.95
N ILE A 320 4.28 1.55 11.24
CA ILE A 320 5.52 1.01 11.84
C ILE A 320 5.89 -0.34 11.19
N LEU A 321 4.92 -1.24 11.01
CA LEU A 321 5.16 -2.54 10.37
C LEU A 321 5.68 -2.38 8.94
N LEU A 322 5.08 -1.48 8.15
CA LEU A 322 5.53 -1.18 6.78
C LEU A 322 6.89 -0.49 6.76
N LEU A 323 7.16 0.39 7.72
CA LEU A 323 8.43 1.09 7.84
C LEU A 323 9.58 0.11 8.07
N ILE A 324 9.39 -0.90 8.91
CA ILE A 324 10.40 -1.95 9.15
C ILE A 324 10.74 -2.64 7.81
N SER A 325 9.74 -3.07 7.04
CA SER A 325 9.98 -3.70 5.73
C SER A 325 10.70 -2.77 4.75
N SER A 326 10.30 -1.50 4.70
CA SER A 326 10.93 -0.49 3.85
C SER A 326 12.39 -0.24 4.23
N ILE A 327 12.73 -0.22 5.53
CA ILE A 327 14.11 -0.05 6.01
C ILE A 327 14.97 -1.24 5.60
N PHE A 328 14.51 -2.47 5.80
CA PHE A 328 15.25 -3.67 5.40
C PHE A 328 15.52 -3.69 3.88
N ARG A 329 14.50 -3.34 3.09
CA ARG A 329 14.66 -3.20 1.64
C ARG A 329 15.65 -2.09 1.27
N CYS A 330 15.57 -0.94 1.94
CA CYS A 330 16.50 0.18 1.74
C CYS A 330 17.94 -0.25 2.01
N VAL A 331 18.22 -0.82 3.20
CA VAL A 331 19.56 -1.31 3.55
C VAL A 331 20.07 -2.31 2.51
N SER A 332 19.23 -3.24 2.03
CA SER A 332 19.61 -4.20 0.98
C SER A 332 19.99 -3.54 -0.35
N CYS A 333 19.44 -2.36 -0.70
CA CYS A 333 19.81 -1.64 -1.91
C CYS A 333 21.19 -0.98 -1.82
N PHE A 334 21.61 -0.59 -0.61
CA PHE A 334 22.91 0.04 -0.36
C PHE A 334 24.04 -0.97 -0.23
N ILE A 335 23.75 -2.19 0.23
CA ILE A 335 24.73 -3.28 0.28
C ILE A 335 24.95 -3.83 -1.14
N ASP A 336 26.17 -3.70 -1.65
CA ASP A 336 26.56 -4.24 -2.96
C ASP A 336 27.28 -5.60 -2.75
N GLN A 337 26.52 -6.68 -2.88
CA GLN A 337 27.00 -8.05 -2.74
C GLN A 337 26.54 -8.90 -3.91
N LYS A 338 27.30 -9.94 -4.23
CA LYS A 338 26.89 -11.00 -5.16
C LYS A 338 26.23 -12.15 -4.41
N VAL A 339 25.42 -12.95 -5.09
CA VAL A 339 24.71 -14.09 -4.49
C VAL A 339 25.68 -15.07 -3.82
N GLY A 340 26.85 -15.33 -4.43
CA GLY A 340 27.85 -16.25 -3.88
C GLY A 340 28.36 -15.86 -2.48
N ASN A 341 28.41 -14.56 -2.17
CA ASN A 341 28.92 -14.03 -0.90
C ASN A 341 27.83 -13.26 -0.13
N GLN A 342 26.56 -13.62 -0.33
CA GLN A 342 25.44 -12.85 0.22
C GLN A 342 25.34 -12.97 1.76
N SER A 343 25.13 -11.83 2.41
CA SER A 343 24.85 -11.77 3.85
C SER A 343 23.44 -12.28 4.19
N TRP A 344 23.19 -12.50 5.49
CA TRP A 344 21.93 -13.07 5.99
C TRP A 344 20.68 -12.25 5.62
N ILE A 345 20.81 -10.93 5.42
CA ILE A 345 19.70 -10.04 5.07
C ILE A 345 19.06 -10.38 3.72
N PHE A 346 19.83 -10.96 2.80
CA PHE A 346 19.35 -11.34 1.48
C PHE A 346 18.66 -12.70 1.45
N ARG A 347 18.70 -13.48 2.54
CA ARG A 347 18.08 -14.81 2.59
C ARG A 347 16.56 -14.71 2.33
N PRO A 348 15.98 -15.64 1.56
CA PRO A 348 14.54 -15.64 1.25
C PRO A 348 13.62 -15.48 2.47
N VAL A 349 13.99 -16.10 3.60
CA VAL A 349 13.24 -16.03 4.86
C VAL A 349 12.99 -14.58 5.31
N VAL A 350 13.97 -13.69 5.17
CA VAL A 350 13.83 -12.28 5.56
C VAL A 350 12.77 -11.59 4.71
N MET A 351 12.75 -11.85 3.40
CA MET A 351 11.73 -11.33 2.50
C MET A 351 10.34 -11.87 2.83
N TYR A 352 10.19 -13.16 3.12
CA TYR A 352 8.90 -13.74 3.52
C TYR A 352 8.36 -13.13 4.82
N ILE A 353 9.23 -12.77 5.77
CA ILE A 353 8.80 -12.08 6.99
C ILE A 353 8.39 -10.64 6.65
N MET A 354 9.24 -9.89 5.97
CA MET A 354 9.01 -8.45 5.72
C MET A 354 7.84 -8.19 4.76
N PHE A 355 7.73 -8.96 3.67
CA PHE A 355 6.73 -8.76 2.62
C PHE A 355 5.57 -9.76 2.67
N GLY A 356 5.69 -10.82 3.47
CA GLY A 356 4.62 -11.77 3.74
C GLY A 356 4.00 -11.51 5.10
N VAL A 357 4.66 -11.95 6.18
CA VAL A 357 4.10 -11.97 7.55
C VAL A 357 3.64 -10.58 8.01
N LEU A 358 4.50 -9.56 7.93
CA LEU A 358 4.15 -8.22 8.41
C LEU A 358 2.93 -7.65 7.65
N GLU A 359 2.85 -7.89 6.35
CA GLU A 359 1.74 -7.41 5.53
C GLU A 359 0.45 -8.22 5.75
N VAL A 360 0.55 -9.52 6.06
CA VAL A 360 -0.60 -10.32 6.52
C VAL A 360 -1.15 -9.74 7.82
N ILE A 361 -0.28 -9.38 8.78
CA ILE A 361 -0.71 -8.73 10.04
C ILE A 361 -1.44 -7.42 9.75
N VAL A 362 -0.89 -6.57 8.87
CA VAL A 362 -1.54 -5.31 8.47
C VAL A 362 -2.93 -5.54 7.88
N ASN A 363 -3.09 -6.55 7.01
CA ASN A 363 -4.38 -6.87 6.40
C ASN A 363 -5.38 -7.42 7.41
N VAL A 364 -4.94 -8.30 8.32
CA VAL A 364 -5.77 -8.81 9.41
C VAL A 364 -6.27 -7.65 10.28
N LEU A 365 -5.40 -6.70 10.63
CA LEU A 365 -5.79 -5.50 11.36
C LEU A 365 -6.83 -4.66 10.59
N TYR A 366 -6.66 -4.47 9.28
CA TYR A 366 -7.63 -3.74 8.46
C TYR A 366 -9.01 -4.39 8.41
N ILE A 367 -9.05 -5.72 8.28
CA ILE A 367 -10.30 -6.48 8.22
C ILE A 367 -10.97 -6.50 9.60
N LEU A 368 -10.24 -6.88 10.66
CA LEU A 368 -10.78 -7.02 12.02
C LEU A 368 -11.28 -5.69 12.58
N TRP A 369 -10.55 -4.61 12.34
CA TRP A 369 -10.96 -3.28 12.79
C TRP A 369 -11.82 -2.52 11.78
N ARG A 370 -12.27 -3.16 10.69
CA ARG A 370 -13.26 -2.60 9.77
C ARG A 370 -12.93 -1.17 9.33
N ILE A 371 -11.77 -1.03 8.68
CA ILE A 371 -11.30 0.27 8.16
C ILE A 371 -12.32 0.93 7.22
N ASP A 372 -13.14 0.13 6.55
CA ASP A 372 -14.21 0.55 5.65
C ASP A 372 -15.29 1.36 6.36
N LEU A 373 -15.50 1.12 7.65
CA LEU A 373 -16.41 1.89 8.49
C LEU A 373 -15.68 3.04 9.16
N ARG A 374 -14.47 2.80 9.68
CA ARG A 374 -13.70 3.78 10.47
C ARG A 374 -13.25 5.00 9.67
N PHE A 375 -12.82 4.78 8.43
CA PHE A 375 -12.30 5.83 7.59
C PHE A 375 -13.30 6.27 6.54
N TYR A 376 -14.58 5.90 6.65
CA TYR A 376 -15.57 6.28 5.66
C TYR A 376 -15.76 7.81 5.59
N LYS A 377 -15.88 8.32 4.37
CA LYS A 377 -16.20 9.72 4.09
C LYS A 377 -17.35 9.73 3.09
N PRO A 378 -18.55 10.24 3.45
CA PRO A 378 -19.65 10.34 2.51
C PRO A 378 -19.32 11.28 1.33
N ASP A 379 -19.95 11.04 0.19
CA ASP A 379 -19.80 11.83 -1.04
C ASP A 379 -20.18 13.31 -0.80
N ARG A 380 -19.83 14.24 -1.71
CA ARG A 380 -20.33 15.62 -1.62
C ARG A 380 -21.80 15.65 -2.02
N LEU A 381 -22.63 16.45 -1.33
CA LEU A 381 -24.00 16.71 -1.76
C LEU A 381 -24.00 17.30 -3.18
N PRO A 382 -24.98 16.95 -4.01
CA PRO A 382 -25.18 17.63 -5.28
C PRO A 382 -25.43 19.12 -5.01
N LYS A 383 -24.81 19.99 -5.83
CA LYS A 383 -24.97 21.45 -5.74
C LYS A 383 -26.36 21.95 -6.13
N SER A 384 -27.26 21.06 -6.55
CA SER A 384 -28.55 21.36 -7.16
C SER A 384 -29.69 21.49 -6.16
N VAL A 385 -29.40 21.81 -4.89
CA VAL A 385 -30.41 22.20 -3.90
C VAL A 385 -29.99 23.50 -3.24
#